data_AF-A0A4P8NJ87-F1
#
_entry.id   AF-A0A4P8NJ87-F1
#
_cell.length_a   1.000
_cell.length_b   1.000
_cell.length_c   1.000
_cell.angle_alpha   90.00
_cell.angle_beta   90.00
_cell.angle_gamma   90.00
#
_symmetry.space_group_name_H-M   'P 1'
#
loop_
_entity.id
_entity.type
_entity.pdbx_description
1 polymer ?
#
loop_
_entity_poly.entity_id
_entity_poly.type
_entity_poly.pdbx_seq_one_letter_code
_entity_poly.pdbx_strand_id
1 'polypeptide(L)'
;ESNLELRDKIENNIGNYRIELEDIKVEIEKQREDLVAVKEKQFVRPPAFNVHSPTNHIPANNEVIVYKVQLLNEGEGYDITTGVFTAPTAGLYMFAAHMCNYNGQYMHYGIVVEDSLVASSVQGDSVLYSCSSVNAVVRVNKGERVYVKCTVGSLIQRIVND
;
A
#
# COMPACT_ATOMS: atom_id res chain seq x y z
N GLU A 1 28.23 -8.24 67.46
CA GLU A 1 28.31 -7.09 66.55
C GLU A 1 28.03 -5.82 67.33
N SER A 2 28.79 -4.76 67.09
CA SER A 2 28.49 -3.46 67.69
C SER A 2 27.30 -2.80 66.99
N ASN A 3 26.61 -1.89 67.67
CA ASN A 3 25.51 -1.11 67.08
C ASN A 3 25.94 -0.31 65.82
N LEU A 4 27.24 -0.03 65.68
CA LEU A 4 27.81 0.66 64.52
C LEU A 4 27.90 -0.26 63.30
N GLU A 5 28.39 -1.49 63.49
CA GLU A 5 28.49 -2.49 62.40
C GLU A 5 27.12 -2.85 61.82
N LEU A 6 26.09 -2.88 62.68
CA LEU A 6 24.72 -3.15 62.24
C LEU A 6 24.16 -2.00 61.40
N ARG A 7 24.49 -0.74 61.73
CA ARG A 7 24.09 0.44 60.93
C ARG A 7 24.76 0.43 59.56
N ASP A 8 26.05 0.17 59.49
CA ASP A 8 26.80 0.14 58.24
C ASP A 8 26.27 -0.93 57.28
N LYS A 9 25.89 -2.11 57.82
CA LYS A 9 25.23 -3.17 57.03
C LYS A 9 23.88 -2.74 56.48
N ILE A 10 23.08 -2.03 57.28
CA ILE A 10 21.77 -1.53 56.85
C ILE A 10 21.95 -0.47 55.75
N GLU A 11 22.86 0.47 55.91
CA GLU A 11 23.13 1.51 54.92
C GLU A 11 23.63 0.94 53.60
N ASN A 12 24.53 -0.04 53.64
CA ASN A 12 25.00 -0.74 52.45
C ASN A 12 23.87 -1.49 51.73
N ASN A 13 23.01 -2.20 52.47
CA ASN A 13 21.87 -2.89 51.87
C ASN A 13 20.88 -1.90 51.23
N ILE A 14 20.58 -0.78 51.90
CA ILE A 14 19.73 0.28 51.33
C ILE A 14 20.35 0.86 50.05
N GLY A 15 21.68 1.06 50.05
CA GLY A 15 22.42 1.49 48.86
C GLY A 15 22.26 0.52 47.70
N ASN A 16 22.46 -0.78 47.94
CA ASN A 16 22.31 -1.83 46.93
C ASN A 16 20.88 -1.89 46.39
N TYR A 17 19.86 -1.86 47.26
CA TYR A 17 18.46 -1.86 46.81
C TYR A 17 18.10 -0.61 46.00
N ARG A 18 18.69 0.55 46.31
CA ARG A 18 18.49 1.76 45.49
C ARG A 18 19.06 1.60 44.09
N ILE A 19 20.23 0.98 43.95
CA ILE A 19 20.85 0.73 42.66
C ILE A 19 20.00 -0.26 41.85
N GLU A 20 19.60 -1.39 42.45
CA GLU A 20 18.72 -2.37 41.79
C GLU A 20 17.39 -1.74 41.34
N LEU A 21 16.79 -0.87 42.16
CA LEU A 21 15.57 -0.16 41.79
C LEU A 21 15.77 0.81 40.62
N GLU A 22 16.93 1.47 40.54
CA GLU A 22 17.25 2.36 39.43
C GLU A 22 17.44 1.56 38.13
N ASP A 23 18.15 0.43 38.20
CA ASP A 23 18.35 -0.48 37.07
C ASP A 23 17.03 -1.05 36.55
N ILE A 24 16.12 -1.44 37.45
CA ILE A 24 14.78 -1.91 37.10
C ILE A 24 13.97 -0.82 36.39
N LYS A 25 14.03 0.43 36.84
CA LYS A 25 13.31 1.54 36.17
C LYS A 25 13.82 1.74 34.74
N VAL A 26 15.14 1.69 34.54
CA VAL A 26 15.76 1.84 33.22
C VAL A 26 15.29 0.71 32.29
N GLU A 27 15.27 -0.52 32.77
CA GLU A 27 14.81 -1.67 31.99
C GLU A 27 13.30 -1.58 31.66
N ILE A 28 12.48 -1.11 32.61
CA ILE A 28 11.04 -0.89 32.36
C ILE A 28 10.81 0.16 31.26
N GLU A 29 11.55 1.27 31.29
CA GLU A 29 11.38 2.32 30.27
C GLU A 29 11.81 1.82 28.88
N LYS A 30 12.91 1.07 28.83
CA LYS A 30 13.36 0.42 27.59
C LYS A 30 12.33 -0.57 27.05
N GLN A 31 11.78 -1.42 27.91
CA GLN A 31 10.71 -2.35 27.51
C GLN A 31 9.48 -1.60 27.00
N ARG A 32 9.13 -0.47 27.62
CA ARG A 32 8.01 0.37 27.18
C ARG A 32 8.22 0.93 25.77
N GLU A 33 9.42 1.41 25.45
CA GLU A 33 9.78 1.88 24.11
C GLU A 33 9.68 0.75 23.07
N ASP A 34 10.23 -0.43 23.39
CA ASP A 34 10.15 -1.61 22.52
C ASP A 34 8.69 -2.03 22.28
N LEU A 35 7.84 -2.00 23.31
CA LEU A 35 6.41 -2.28 23.22
C LEU A 35 5.67 -1.31 22.29
N VAL A 36 6.03 -0.03 22.30
CA VAL A 36 5.44 0.97 21.39
C VAL A 36 5.85 0.66 19.95
N ALA A 37 7.14 0.42 19.70
CA ALA A 37 7.65 0.08 18.37
C ALA A 37 7.04 -1.22 17.81
N VAL A 38 6.81 -2.22 18.67
CA VAL A 38 6.12 -3.46 18.28
C VAL A 38 4.67 -3.19 17.91
N LYS A 39 3.94 -2.40 18.70
CA LYS A 39 2.54 -2.06 18.41
C LYS A 39 2.38 -1.29 17.10
N GLU A 40 3.30 -0.36 16.80
CA GLU A 40 3.31 0.35 15.52
C GLU A 40 3.53 -0.60 14.33
N LYS A 41 4.44 -1.58 14.46
CA LYS A 41 4.68 -2.59 13.43
C LYS A 41 3.53 -3.59 13.28
N GLN A 42 2.82 -3.88 14.37
CA GLN A 42 1.73 -4.84 14.39
C GLN A 42 0.43 -4.29 13.79
N PHE A 43 0.30 -2.96 13.70
CA PHE A 43 -0.89 -2.29 13.14
C PHE A 43 -0.73 -1.84 11.68
N VAL A 44 0.29 -2.32 10.96
CA VAL A 44 0.41 -2.09 9.52
C VAL A 44 -0.61 -2.98 8.81
N ARG A 45 -1.76 -2.42 8.46
CA ARG A 45 -2.71 -3.11 7.58
C ARG A 45 -2.02 -3.34 6.23
N PRO A 46 -1.88 -4.61 5.76
CA PRO A 46 -1.30 -4.87 4.47
C PRO A 46 -2.10 -4.13 3.39
N PRO A 47 -1.45 -3.30 2.55
CA PRO A 47 -2.19 -2.52 1.57
C PRO A 47 -2.84 -3.44 0.55
N ALA A 48 -4.14 -3.27 0.35
CA ALA A 48 -4.90 -4.06 -0.61
C ALA A 48 -6.10 -3.25 -1.09
N PHE A 49 -6.34 -3.22 -2.38
CA PHE A 49 -7.51 -2.56 -2.95
C PHE A 49 -8.15 -3.43 -4.02
N ASN A 50 -9.46 -3.25 -4.18
CA ASN A 50 -10.25 -3.84 -5.24
C ASN A 50 -11.27 -2.79 -5.70
N VAL A 51 -11.14 -2.39 -6.96
CA VAL A 51 -11.91 -1.30 -7.57
C VAL A 51 -12.41 -1.74 -8.94
N HIS A 52 -13.58 -1.25 -9.33
CA HIS A 52 -14.19 -1.55 -10.62
C HIS A 52 -15.02 -0.35 -11.12
N SER A 53 -15.75 -0.55 -12.21
CA SER A 53 -16.54 0.50 -12.88
C SER A 53 -15.67 1.69 -13.30
N PRO A 54 -14.85 1.55 -14.36
CA PRO A 54 -14.14 2.68 -14.95
C PRO A 54 -15.10 3.79 -15.40
N THR A 55 -14.61 5.03 -15.47
CA THR A 55 -15.40 6.17 -15.97
C THR A 55 -15.88 5.90 -17.39
N ASN A 56 -17.18 6.12 -17.63
CA ASN A 56 -17.82 5.89 -18.94
C ASN A 56 -17.54 7.07 -19.89
N HIS A 57 -16.31 7.16 -20.36
CA HIS A 57 -15.89 8.07 -21.43
C HIS A 57 -14.79 7.43 -22.28
N ILE A 58 -14.42 8.11 -23.37
CA ILE A 58 -13.33 7.71 -24.27
C ILE A 58 -12.02 8.22 -23.66
N PRO A 59 -11.12 7.38 -23.15
CA PRO A 59 -9.89 7.89 -22.56
C PRO A 59 -8.97 8.45 -23.64
N ALA A 60 -8.38 9.61 -23.38
CA ALA A 60 -7.35 10.19 -24.21
C ALA A 60 -6.02 9.41 -24.10
N ASN A 61 -5.12 9.66 -25.04
CA ASN A 61 -3.77 9.10 -24.98
C ASN A 61 -3.07 9.52 -23.68
N ASN A 62 -2.51 8.55 -22.97
CA ASN A 62 -1.89 8.70 -21.65
C ASN A 62 -2.84 9.10 -20.51
N GLU A 63 -4.16 9.04 -20.72
CA GLU A 63 -5.11 9.32 -19.65
C GLU A 63 -5.16 8.17 -18.63
N VAL A 64 -5.19 8.52 -17.34
CA VAL A 64 -5.41 7.58 -16.25
C VAL A 64 -6.84 7.07 -16.31
N ILE A 65 -7.00 5.75 -16.25
CA ILE A 65 -8.31 5.11 -16.18
C ILE A 65 -8.77 5.12 -14.73
N VAL A 66 -9.84 5.86 -14.46
CA VAL A 66 -10.35 6.04 -13.09
C VAL A 66 -11.48 5.08 -12.81
N TYR A 67 -11.28 4.15 -11.88
CA TYR A 67 -12.31 3.26 -11.36
C TYR A 67 -13.03 3.92 -10.19
N LYS A 68 -14.36 4.02 -10.28
CA LYS A 68 -15.19 4.84 -9.37
C LYS A 68 -15.84 4.07 -8.25
N VAL A 69 -15.89 2.74 -8.33
CA VAL A 69 -16.47 1.90 -7.28
C VAL A 69 -15.38 1.14 -6.54
N GLN A 70 -15.35 1.31 -5.22
CA GLN A 70 -14.37 0.71 -4.31
C GLN A 70 -15.04 -0.40 -3.49
N LEU A 71 -14.56 -1.64 -3.66
CA LEU A 71 -14.98 -2.79 -2.84
C LEU A 71 -14.07 -2.99 -1.63
N LEU A 72 -12.78 -2.65 -1.78
CA LEU A 72 -11.74 -2.75 -0.74
C LEU A 72 -10.71 -1.64 -0.95
N ASN A 73 -10.19 -1.07 0.15
CA ASN A 73 -9.05 -0.14 0.14
C ASN A 73 -8.31 -0.14 1.48
N GLU A 74 -7.86 -1.32 1.91
CA GLU A 74 -7.05 -1.44 3.13
C GLU A 74 -5.74 -0.67 2.97
N GLY A 75 -5.42 0.15 3.99
CA GLY A 75 -4.31 1.10 3.92
C GLY A 75 -4.64 2.39 3.17
N GLU A 76 -5.87 2.55 2.66
CA GLU A 76 -6.41 3.76 2.03
C GLU A 76 -5.48 4.36 0.96
N GLY A 77 -4.82 3.49 0.18
CA GLY A 77 -3.83 3.90 -0.81
C GLY A 77 -4.44 4.31 -2.16
N TYR A 78 -5.61 3.77 -2.52
CA TYR A 78 -6.27 4.10 -3.78
C TYR A 78 -7.19 5.31 -3.65
N ASP A 79 -7.09 6.25 -4.59
CA ASP A 79 -7.95 7.43 -4.67
C ASP A 79 -8.95 7.30 -5.83
N ILE A 80 -10.24 7.16 -5.50
CA ILE A 80 -11.35 7.04 -6.47
C ILE A 80 -11.55 8.29 -7.34
N THR A 81 -11.02 9.44 -6.93
CA THR A 81 -11.15 10.67 -7.71
C THR A 81 -10.15 10.70 -8.86
N THR A 82 -8.91 10.24 -8.61
CA THR A 82 -7.78 10.31 -9.55
C THR A 82 -7.46 8.98 -10.24
N GLY A 83 -7.91 7.84 -9.71
CA GLY A 83 -7.58 6.51 -10.22
C GLY A 83 -6.19 6.02 -9.85
N VAL A 84 -5.55 6.67 -8.88
CA VAL A 84 -4.15 6.44 -8.51
C VAL A 84 -4.07 5.74 -7.17
N PHE A 85 -3.29 4.66 -7.11
CA PHE A 85 -2.82 4.06 -5.88
C PHE A 85 -1.51 4.70 -5.45
N THR A 86 -1.43 5.25 -4.24
CA THR A 86 -0.18 5.73 -3.63
C THR A 86 0.25 4.73 -2.56
N ALA A 87 1.42 4.12 -2.72
CA ALA A 87 1.87 3.06 -1.83
C ALA A 87 2.09 3.58 -0.39
N PRO A 88 1.31 3.11 0.62
CA PRO A 88 1.47 3.59 2.00
C PRO A 88 2.73 3.02 2.67
N THR A 89 3.26 1.91 2.14
CA THR A 89 4.48 1.24 2.59
C THR A 89 5.34 0.79 1.42
N ALA A 90 6.65 0.72 1.61
CA ALA A 90 7.54 0.13 0.62
C ALA A 90 7.42 -1.40 0.63
N GLY A 91 7.36 -2.04 -0.53
CA GLY A 91 7.12 -3.49 -0.59
C GLY A 91 7.13 -4.07 -1.99
N LEU A 92 6.87 -5.38 -2.05
CA LEU A 92 6.58 -6.09 -3.28
C LEU A 92 5.06 -6.15 -3.45
N TYR A 93 4.56 -5.66 -4.58
CA TYR A 93 3.14 -5.57 -4.89
C TYR A 93 2.81 -6.41 -6.11
N MET A 94 1.58 -6.92 -6.17
CA MET A 94 0.99 -7.49 -7.37
C MET A 94 -0.18 -6.61 -7.80
N PHE A 95 -0.12 -6.11 -9.03
CA PHE A 95 -1.20 -5.37 -9.66
C PHE A 95 -1.81 -6.20 -10.77
N ALA A 96 -3.12 -6.17 -10.89
CA ALA A 96 -3.87 -6.78 -11.97
C ALA A 96 -4.90 -5.79 -12.49
N ALA A 97 -4.99 -5.68 -13.81
CA ALA A 97 -5.99 -4.88 -14.49
C ALA A 97 -6.68 -5.74 -15.55
N HIS A 98 -8.00 -5.65 -15.58
CA HIS A 98 -8.87 -6.34 -16.51
C HIS A 98 -9.73 -5.29 -17.21
N MET A 99 -9.86 -5.41 -18.53
CA MET A 99 -10.58 -4.44 -19.31
C MET A 99 -11.34 -5.13 -20.43
N CYS A 100 -12.56 -4.68 -20.69
CA CYS A 100 -13.42 -5.17 -21.76
C CYS A 100 -13.96 -3.99 -22.59
N ASN A 101 -14.04 -4.18 -23.90
CA ASN A 101 -14.62 -3.20 -24.83
C ASN A 101 -15.73 -3.82 -25.67
N TYR A 102 -16.63 -2.95 -26.16
CA TYR A 102 -17.59 -3.30 -27.20
C TYR A 102 -16.90 -3.63 -28.53
N ASN A 103 -17.64 -4.30 -29.41
CA ASN A 103 -17.21 -4.59 -30.77
C ASN A 103 -16.87 -3.32 -31.57
N GLY A 104 -15.89 -3.43 -32.46
CA GLY A 104 -15.40 -2.32 -33.28
C GLY A 104 -14.51 -1.33 -32.53
N GLN A 105 -14.15 -1.63 -31.28
CA GLN A 105 -13.29 -0.78 -30.45
C GLN A 105 -11.93 -1.40 -30.20
N TYR A 106 -10.96 -0.55 -29.88
CA TYR A 106 -9.57 -0.93 -29.69
C TYR A 106 -8.93 -0.09 -28.59
N MET A 107 -8.16 -0.72 -27.69
CA MET A 107 -7.41 -0.06 -26.62
C MET A 107 -6.03 -0.65 -26.48
N HIS A 108 -5.06 0.21 -26.20
CA HIS A 108 -3.91 -0.19 -25.40
C HIS A 108 -3.99 0.45 -24.02
N TYR A 109 -3.69 -0.34 -23.01
CA TYR A 109 -3.59 0.14 -21.64
C TYR A 109 -2.47 -0.59 -20.91
N GLY A 110 -2.08 -0.06 -19.77
CA GLY A 110 -1.09 -0.72 -18.95
C GLY A 110 -0.97 -0.14 -17.56
N ILE A 111 -0.23 -0.88 -16.74
CA ILE A 111 0.08 -0.54 -15.37
C ILE A 111 1.36 0.29 -15.38
N VAL A 112 1.32 1.44 -14.72
CA VAL A 112 2.44 2.38 -14.61
C VAL A 112 2.83 2.51 -13.15
N VAL A 113 4.13 2.48 -12.88
CA VAL A 113 4.72 2.86 -11.59
C VAL A 113 5.49 4.15 -11.81
N GLU A 114 5.04 5.24 -11.18
CA GLU A 114 5.43 6.62 -11.47
C GLU A 114 5.36 6.96 -12.97
N ASP A 115 6.47 6.85 -13.68
CA ASP A 115 6.60 7.14 -15.11
C ASP A 115 6.91 5.89 -15.95
N SER A 116 7.14 4.74 -15.32
CA SER A 116 7.54 3.50 -15.97
C SER A 116 6.32 2.63 -16.28
N LEU A 117 6.07 2.37 -17.56
CA LEU A 117 5.10 1.36 -18.00
C LEU A 117 5.67 -0.04 -17.69
N VAL A 118 5.18 -0.67 -16.62
CA VAL A 118 5.73 -1.94 -16.12
C VAL A 118 5.08 -3.17 -16.75
N ALA A 119 3.84 -3.03 -17.22
CA ALA A 119 3.15 -4.06 -17.99
C ALA A 119 2.05 -3.41 -18.84
N SER A 120 1.76 -3.99 -20.01
CA SER A 120 0.72 -3.49 -20.89
C SER A 120 -0.04 -4.62 -21.56
N SER A 121 -1.28 -4.34 -21.95
CA SER A 121 -2.07 -5.21 -22.80
C SER A 121 -2.82 -4.41 -23.85
N VAL A 122 -3.31 -5.14 -24.84
CA VAL A 122 -4.08 -4.61 -25.95
C VAL A 122 -5.33 -5.44 -26.10
N GLN A 123 -6.42 -4.78 -26.44
CA GLN A 123 -7.66 -5.44 -26.79
C GLN A 123 -8.34 -4.73 -27.93
N GLY A 124 -8.95 -5.53 -28.79
CA GLY A 124 -9.84 -5.03 -29.81
C GLY A 124 -10.27 -6.15 -30.73
N ASP A 125 -11.54 -6.11 -31.09
CA ASP A 125 -12.16 -7.03 -32.02
C ASP A 125 -13.16 -6.23 -32.84
N SER A 126 -13.16 -6.42 -34.16
CA SER A 126 -14.03 -5.68 -35.07
C SER A 126 -15.49 -6.09 -35.02
N VAL A 127 -15.79 -7.29 -34.50
CA VAL A 127 -17.10 -7.95 -34.60
C VAL A 127 -17.67 -8.31 -33.23
N LEU A 128 -16.83 -8.75 -32.30
CA LEU A 128 -17.21 -9.26 -30.99
C LEU A 128 -16.72 -8.37 -29.85
N TYR A 129 -17.20 -8.64 -28.65
CA TYR A 129 -16.61 -8.09 -27.43
C TYR A 129 -15.20 -8.63 -27.25
N SER A 130 -14.29 -7.76 -26.79
CA SER A 130 -12.90 -8.13 -26.53
C SER A 130 -12.54 -7.74 -25.12
N CYS A 131 -12.04 -8.71 -24.36
CA CYS A 131 -11.49 -8.50 -23.04
C CYS A 131 -10.02 -8.88 -23.05
N SER A 132 -9.21 -8.15 -22.30
CA SER A 132 -7.84 -8.54 -22.03
C SER A 132 -7.51 -8.29 -20.57
N SER A 133 -6.36 -8.81 -20.15
CA SER A 133 -5.88 -8.66 -18.79
C SER A 133 -4.38 -8.47 -18.79
N VAL A 134 -3.88 -7.77 -17.78
CA VAL A 134 -2.46 -7.57 -17.54
C VAL A 134 -2.17 -7.61 -16.05
N ASN A 135 -1.04 -8.19 -15.69
CA ASN A 135 -0.56 -8.20 -14.32
C ASN A 135 0.92 -7.80 -14.25
N ALA A 136 1.34 -7.32 -13.09
CA ALA A 136 2.72 -7.00 -12.81
C ALA A 136 3.04 -7.28 -11.34
N VAL A 137 4.17 -7.95 -11.09
CA VAL A 137 4.75 -8.06 -9.74
C VAL A 137 5.95 -7.14 -9.69
N VAL A 138 5.86 -6.07 -8.91
CA VAL A 138 6.84 -4.97 -8.92
C VAL A 138 7.14 -4.50 -7.51
N ARG A 139 8.36 -4.01 -7.28
CA ARG A 139 8.67 -3.30 -6.04
C ARG A 139 8.20 -1.85 -6.17
N VAL A 140 7.53 -1.37 -5.13
CA VAL A 140 7.03 0.01 -5.04
C VAL A 140 7.51 0.58 -3.72
N ASN A 141 8.10 1.77 -3.75
CA ASN A 141 8.52 2.49 -2.56
C ASN A 141 7.34 3.22 -1.93
N LYS A 142 7.43 3.50 -0.63
CA LYS A 142 6.43 4.31 0.08
C LYS A 142 6.31 5.67 -0.61
N GLY A 143 5.08 6.05 -0.96
CA GLY A 143 4.74 7.31 -1.63
C GLY A 143 4.75 7.22 -3.16
N GLU A 144 5.24 6.14 -3.76
CA GLU A 144 5.17 5.98 -5.22
C GLU A 144 3.74 5.68 -5.68
N ARG A 145 3.43 6.18 -6.86
CA ARG A 145 2.12 6.12 -7.51
C ARG A 145 2.07 4.97 -8.50
N VAL A 146 0.98 4.23 -8.45
CA VAL A 146 0.66 3.17 -9.40
C VAL A 146 -0.73 3.40 -9.95
N TYR A 147 -0.88 3.31 -11.27
CA TYR A 147 -2.15 3.57 -11.93
C TYR A 147 -2.24 2.83 -13.26
N VAL A 148 -3.46 2.63 -13.72
CA VAL A 148 -3.73 2.12 -15.06
C VAL A 148 -3.93 3.32 -15.97
N LYS A 149 -3.29 3.33 -17.14
CA LYS A 149 -3.53 4.36 -18.16
C LYS A 149 -3.85 3.77 -19.51
N CYS A 150 -4.61 4.51 -20.31
CA CYS A 150 -4.68 4.28 -21.74
C CYS A 150 -3.35 4.73 -22.37
N THR A 151 -2.61 3.83 -23.02
CA THR A 151 -1.34 4.18 -23.68
C THR A 151 -1.56 4.63 -25.12
N VAL A 152 -2.58 4.08 -25.78
CA VAL A 152 -3.07 4.49 -27.09
C VAL A 152 -4.59 4.32 -27.10
N GLY A 153 -5.30 5.43 -27.23
CA GLY A 153 -6.76 5.50 -27.34
C GLY A 153 -7.20 5.69 -28.79
N SER A 154 -8.33 5.07 -29.16
CA SER A 154 -8.99 5.30 -30.44
C SER A 154 -10.12 6.33 -30.28
N LEU A 155 -10.45 7.06 -31.34
CA LEU A 155 -11.53 8.07 -31.36
C LEU A 155 -12.95 7.50 -31.12
N ILE A 156 -13.10 6.17 -30.96
CA ILE A 156 -14.38 5.46 -30.82
C ILE A 156 -14.30 4.43 -29.68
N GLN A 157 -14.23 4.87 -28.42
CA GLN A 157 -14.09 3.96 -27.28
C GLN A 157 -15.12 4.19 -26.18
N ARG A 158 -15.81 3.14 -25.74
CA ARG A 158 -16.60 3.10 -24.50
C ARG A 158 -16.18 1.87 -23.74
N ILE A 159 -15.61 2.08 -22.55
CA ILE A 159 -15.23 0.98 -21.66
C ILE A 159 -16.49 0.35 -21.07
N VAL A 160 -16.50 -0.98 -20.95
CA VAL A 160 -17.60 -1.72 -20.31
C VAL A 160 -17.44 -1.69 -18.79
N ASN A 161 -18.53 -1.39 -18.09
CA ASN A 161 -18.67 -1.56 -16.65
C ASN A 161 -19.41 -2.88 -16.40
N ASP A 162 -18.68 -3.91 -15.96
CA ASP A 162 -19.29 -5.08 -15.33
C ASP A 162 -19.24 -4.93 -13.80
#